data_AF-A0A3A6NH33-F1
#
_entry.id   AF-A0A3A6NH33-F1
#
_cell.length_a   1.000
_cell.length_b   1.000
_cell.length_c   1.000
_cell.angle_alpha   90.00
_cell.angle_beta   90.00
_cell.angle_gamma   90.00
#
_symmetry.space_group_name_H-M   'P 1'
#
loop_
_entity.id
_entity.type
_entity.pdbx_description
1 polymer ?
#
loop_
_entity_poly.entity_id
_entity_poly.type
_entity_poly.pdbx_seq_one_letter_code
_entity_poly.pdbx_strand_id
1 'polypeptide(L)'
;MRCASLKQKKCQQTGVDFTLHHLKDDKNLPHLINQLNQDSSVDGFFIQLPLKNKQFLKLISPTKDVDGLNPNSRFTPAVVVGIIKLLESYNL
;
A
#
# COMPACT_ATOMS: atom_id res chain seq x y z
N MET A 1 3.54 11.85 -10.31
CA MET A 1 2.56 11.09 -9.50
C MET A 1 1.50 10.42 -10.40
N ARG A 2 1.87 9.46 -11.26
CA ARG A 2 0.89 8.83 -12.18
C ARG A 2 0.21 7.59 -11.59
N CYS A 3 0.92 6.81 -10.78
CA CYS A 3 0.37 5.57 -10.22
C CYS A 3 -0.63 5.83 -9.07
N ALA A 4 -0.39 6.83 -8.23
CA ALA A 4 -1.29 7.19 -7.14
C ALA A 4 -2.67 7.66 -7.65
N SER A 5 -2.71 8.44 -8.75
CA SER A 5 -3.97 8.88 -9.35
C SER A 5 -4.75 7.73 -9.99
N LEU A 6 -4.07 6.74 -10.58
CA LEU A 6 -4.72 5.52 -11.07
C LEU A 6 -5.32 4.68 -9.92
N LYS A 7 -4.58 4.54 -8.81
CA LYS A 7 -5.07 3.84 -7.61
C LYS A 7 -6.31 4.56 -7.04
N GLN A 8 -6.26 5.89 -6.89
CA GLN A 8 -7.41 6.69 -6.44
C GLN A 8 -8.64 6.48 -7.33
N LYS A 9 -8.48 6.57 -8.65
CA LYS A 9 -9.57 6.35 -9.60
C LYS A 9 -10.17 4.95 -9.46
N LYS A 10 -9.32 3.93 -9.25
CA LYS A 10 -9.80 2.56 -9.10
C LYS A 10 -10.57 2.36 -7.79
N CYS A 11 -10.10 2.93 -6.67
CA CYS A 11 -10.81 2.91 -5.40
C CYS A 11 -12.21 3.53 -5.53
N GLN A 12 -12.33 4.69 -6.18
CA GLN A 12 -13.62 5.32 -6.45
C GLN A 12 -14.55 4.42 -7.29
N GLN A 13 -14.02 3.75 -8.31
CA GLN A 13 -14.80 2.83 -9.16
C GLN A 13 -15.29 1.59 -8.40
N THR A 14 -14.60 1.18 -7.35
CA THR A 14 -14.93 -0.01 -6.56
C THR A 14 -15.66 0.31 -5.26
N GLY A 15 -15.98 1.59 -5.00
CA GLY A 15 -16.62 2.02 -3.76
C GLY A 15 -15.72 1.93 -2.52
N VAL A 16 -14.39 1.96 -2.71
CA VAL A 16 -13.40 1.94 -1.63
C VAL A 16 -13.02 3.37 -1.29
N ASP A 17 -13.11 3.73 -0.01
CA ASP A 17 -12.66 5.02 0.49
C ASP A 17 -11.14 5.15 0.33
N PHE A 18 -10.69 6.31 -0.14
CA PHE A 18 -9.28 6.56 -0.43
C PHE A 18 -8.85 7.93 0.11
N THR A 19 -7.78 7.92 0.89
CA THR A 19 -7.15 9.12 1.42
C THR A 19 -5.69 9.19 0.98
N LEU A 20 -5.26 10.35 0.46
CA LEU A 20 -3.86 10.60 0.07
C LEU A 20 -3.19 11.54 1.07
N HIS A 21 -2.24 11.02 1.84
CA HIS A 21 -1.38 11.83 2.69
C HIS A 21 -0.14 12.28 1.93
N HIS A 22 -0.05 13.58 1.61
CA HIS A 22 1.12 14.15 0.96
C HIS A 22 2.08 14.74 2.02
N LEU A 23 3.21 14.08 2.24
CA LEU A 23 4.26 14.53 3.16
C LEU A 23 5.35 15.30 2.40
N LYS A 24 5.87 16.38 3.01
CA LYS A 24 6.99 17.15 2.45
C LYS A 24 8.33 16.44 2.61
N ASP A 25 8.47 15.64 3.67
CA ASP A 25 9.66 14.85 3.98
C ASP A 25 9.28 13.57 4.75
N ASP A 26 10.28 12.72 5.00
CA ASP A 26 10.11 11.44 5.69
C ASP A 26 10.07 11.59 7.23
N LYS A 27 10.24 12.79 7.79
CA LYS A 27 10.39 12.96 9.26
C LYS A 27 9.13 12.58 10.01
N ASN A 28 7.97 12.93 9.45
CA ASN A 28 6.67 12.65 10.06
C ASN A 28 6.08 11.30 9.65
N LEU A 29 6.75 10.59 8.73
CA LEU A 29 6.26 9.32 8.20
C LEU A 29 6.09 8.23 9.28
N PRO A 30 7.03 8.01 10.23
CA PRO A 30 6.84 7.03 11.30
C PRO A 30 5.63 7.31 12.19
N HIS A 31 5.39 8.59 12.49
CA HIS A 31 4.24 8.99 13.31
C HIS A 31 2.93 8.69 12.59
N LEU A 32 2.83 9.07 11.32
CA LEU A 32 1.65 8.78 10.49
C LEU A 32 1.41 7.28 10.34
N ILE A 33 2.45 6.48 10.09
CA ILE A 33 2.34 5.01 10.03
C ILE A 33 1.74 4.47 11.33
N ASN A 34 2.22 4.94 12.48
CA ASN A 34 1.70 4.50 13.77
C ASN A 34 0.22 4.89 13.96
N GLN A 35 -0.16 6.12 13.57
CA GLN A 35 -1.56 6.56 13.61
C GLN A 35 -2.46 5.65 12.76
N LEU A 36 -2.09 5.40 11.50
CA LEU A 36 -2.87 4.57 10.57
C LEU A 36 -2.92 3.10 10.99
N ASN A 37 -1.87 2.59 11.63
CA ASN A 37 -1.87 1.24 12.20
C ASN A 37 -2.93 1.07 13.30
N GLN A 38 -3.12 2.09 14.15
CA GLN A 38 -4.06 2.05 15.28
C GLN A 38 -5.48 2.47 14.91
N ASP A 39 -5.67 3.16 13.79
CA ASP A 39 -6.97 3.62 13.35
C ASP A 39 -7.84 2.47 12.84
N SER A 40 -8.89 2.10 13.56
CA SER A 40 -9.80 1.01 13.17
C SER A 40 -10.62 1.30 11.91
N SER A 41 -10.71 2.55 11.47
CA SER A 41 -11.38 2.92 10.22
C SER A 41 -10.51 2.69 8.98
N VAL A 42 -9.21 2.45 9.16
CA VAL A 42 -8.27 2.19 8.07
C VAL A 42 -8.05 0.69 7.92
N ASP A 43 -8.61 0.11 6.85
CA ASP A 43 -8.43 -1.31 6.52
C ASP A 43 -7.00 -1.63 6.07
N GLY A 44 -6.36 -0.70 5.36
CA GLY A 44 -5.03 -0.92 4.84
C GLY A 44 -4.45 0.30 4.13
N PHE A 45 -3.12 0.36 4.06
CA PHE A 45 -2.40 1.45 3.40
C PHE A 45 -1.07 0.98 2.85
N PHE A 46 -0.48 1.80 1.98
CA PHE A 46 0.82 1.57 1.39
C PHE A 46 1.58 2.90 1.29
N ILE A 47 2.90 2.81 1.09
CA ILE A 47 3.74 3.99 0.90
C ILE A 47 4.22 4.01 -0.55
N GLN A 48 3.97 5.10 -1.26
CA GLN A 48 4.36 5.24 -2.66
C GLN A 48 5.90 5.27 -2.79
N LEU A 49 6.45 4.35 -3.59
CA LEU A 49 7.87 4.28 -3.92
C LEU A 49 8.25 5.27 -5.04
N PRO A 50 9.53 5.71 -5.13
CA PRO A 50 10.67 5.30 -4.30
C PRO A 50 10.74 6.00 -2.92
N LEU A 51 11.28 5.29 -1.93
CA LEU A 51 11.59 5.83 -0.59
C LEU A 51 13.10 5.83 -0.36
N LYS A 52 13.60 6.84 0.36
CA LYS A 52 15.01 6.90 0.77
C LYS A 52 15.35 5.77 1.73
N ASN A 53 14.46 5.48 2.68
CA ASN A 53 14.63 4.43 3.66
C ASN A 53 13.49 3.40 3.58
N LYS A 54 13.79 2.19 3.08
CA LYS A 54 12.80 1.11 2.98
C LYS A 54 12.42 0.49 4.32
N GLN A 55 13.12 0.79 5.41
CA GLN A 55 12.77 0.27 6.74
C GLN A 55 11.39 0.74 7.21
N PHE A 56 10.87 1.86 6.68
CA PHE A 56 9.52 2.33 6.97
C PHE A 56 8.43 1.33 6.56
N LEU A 57 8.65 0.52 5.51
CA LEU A 57 7.69 -0.50 5.09
C LEU A 57 7.48 -1.57 6.18
N LYS A 58 8.50 -1.86 6.99
CA LYS A 58 8.42 -2.82 8.09
C LYS A 58 7.60 -2.32 9.28
N LEU A 59 7.35 -1.00 9.33
CA LEU A 59 6.54 -0.38 10.38
C LEU A 59 5.04 -0.49 10.09
N ILE A 60 4.65 -0.80 8.85
CA ILE A 60 3.25 -1.05 8.49
C ILE A 60 2.80 -2.36 9.14
N SER A 61 1.66 -2.34 9.83
CA SER A 61 1.09 -3.55 10.41
C SER A 61 0.92 -4.63 9.33
N PRO A 62 1.34 -5.89 9.59
CA PRO A 62 1.14 -7.03 8.69
C PRO A 62 -0.27 -7.17 8.12
N THR A 63 -1.28 -6.80 8.91
CA THR A 63 -2.70 -6.92 8.53
C THR A 63 -3.19 -5.75 7.68
N LYS A 64 -2.43 -4.66 7.61
CA LYS A 64 -2.78 -3.43 6.89
C LYS A 64 -1.87 -3.13 5.69
N ASP A 65 -0.86 -3.96 5.43
CA ASP A 65 0.09 -3.78 4.33
C ASP A 65 -0.44 -4.32 3.00
N VAL A 66 -1.28 -3.51 2.33
CA VAL A 66 -1.98 -3.90 1.09
C VAL A 66 -1.05 -4.08 -0.12
N ASP A 67 0.17 -3.53 -0.09
CA ASP A 67 1.15 -3.73 -1.15
C ASP A 67 2.00 -5.01 -0.92
N GLY A 68 1.94 -5.61 0.28
CA GLY A 68 2.60 -6.87 0.61
C GLY A 68 4.13 -6.78 0.67
N LEU A 69 4.68 -5.61 0.98
CA LEU A 69 6.13 -5.36 0.93
C LEU A 69 6.82 -5.52 2.28
N ASN A 70 6.06 -5.61 3.37
CA ASN A 70 6.56 -6.05 4.66
C ASN A 70 6.82 -7.58 4.58
N PRO A 71 8.00 -8.09 4.97
CA PRO A 71 8.27 -9.53 5.00
C PRO A 71 7.26 -10.36 5.81
N ASN A 72 6.62 -9.73 6.80
CA ASN A 72 5.61 -10.37 7.64
C ASN A 72 4.17 -10.09 7.16
N SER A 73 3.99 -9.44 6.00
CA SER A 73 2.66 -9.09 5.50
C SER A 73 1.76 -10.31 5.34
N ARG A 74 0.48 -10.13 5.64
CA ARG A 74 -0.55 -11.15 5.35
C ARG A 74 -0.84 -11.24 3.84
N PHE A 75 -0.46 -10.23 3.06
CA PHE A 75 -0.74 -10.13 1.64
C PHE A 75 0.47 -10.53 0.81
N THR A 76 0.21 -11.26 -0.29
CA THR A 76 1.23 -11.48 -1.32
C THR A 76 1.48 -10.16 -2.05
N PRO A 77 2.73 -9.80 -2.39
CA PRO A 77 3.05 -8.57 -3.10
C PRO A 77 2.15 -8.38 -4.33
N ALA A 78 1.51 -7.21 -4.44
CA ALA A 78 0.49 -6.96 -5.46
C ALA A 78 1.00 -7.19 -6.90
N VAL A 79 2.29 -6.94 -7.15
CA VAL A 79 2.93 -7.19 -8.45
C VAL A 79 3.03 -8.69 -8.75
N VAL A 80 3.36 -9.51 -7.76
CA VAL A 80 3.42 -10.98 -7.91
C VAL A 80 2.03 -11.51 -8.24
N VAL A 81 1.01 -11.06 -7.50
CA VAL A 81 -0.39 -11.41 -7.78
C VAL A 81 -0.79 -10.98 -9.19
N GLY A 82 -0.37 -9.79 -9.64
CA GLY A 82 -0.63 -9.30 -10.99
C GLY A 82 -0.01 -10.20 -12.07
N ILE A 83 1.23 -10.66 -11.89
CA ILE A 83 1.90 -11.56 -12.82
C ILE A 83 1.21 -12.92 -12.85
N ILE A 84 0.89 -13.51 -11.69
CA ILE A 84 0.19 -14.80 -11.60
C ILE A 84 -1.16 -14.71 -12.33
N LYS A 85 -1.97 -13.70 -12.02
CA LYS A 85 -3.27 -13.49 -12.68
C LYS A 85 -3.14 -13.26 -14.18
N LEU A 86 -2.07 -12.59 -14.60
CA LEU A 86 -1.77 -12.44 -16.01
C LEU A 86 -1.52 -13.81 -16.64
N LEU A 87 -0.61 -14.62 -16.09
CA LEU A 87 -0.31 -15.96 -16.60
C LEU A 87 -1.56 -16.85 -16.65
N GLU A 88 -2.35 -16.87 -15.58
CA GLU A 88 -3.64 -17.57 -15.50
C GLU A 88 -4.60 -17.16 -16.62
N SER A 89 -4.67 -15.85 -16.94
CA SER A 89 -5.53 -15.35 -18.03
C SER A 89 -5.08 -15.80 -19.43
N TYR A 90 -3.84 -16.25 -19.57
CA TYR A 90 -3.29 -16.85 -20.80
C TYR A 90 -3.23 -18.39 -20.72
N ASN A 91 -3.79 -19.01 -19.67
CA ASN A 91 -3.73 -20.45 -19.41
C ASN A 91 -2.30 -21.02 -19.39
N LEU A 92 -1.35 -20.27 -18.84
CA LEU A 92 0.04 -20.68 -18.62
C LEU A 92 0.28 -21.13 -17.18
#